data_AF-A0A2E9JEN2-F1
#
_entry.id   AF-A0A2E9JEN2-F1
#
_cell.length_a   1.000
_cell.length_b   1.000
_cell.length_c   1.000
_cell.angle_alpha   90.00
_cell.angle_beta   90.00
_cell.angle_gamma   90.00
#
_symmetry.space_group_name_H-M   'P 1'
#
loop_
_entity.id
_entity.type
_entity.pdbx_description
1 polymer ?
#
loop_
_entity_poly.entity_id
_entity_poly.type
_entity_poly.pdbx_seq_one_letter_code
_entity_poly.pdbx_strand_id
1 'polypeptide(L)'
;MRSSNFGYIPALDHLRGFAALLVLFFHGCHLISHKLQSNVPYDLSFWPRAENPFSSLILEGHTAVSLFFVLSAFVFTVGSTNRDLNFTGFYRNRLLRTYLLFLFFSRSWHPL
;
A
#
# COMPACT_ATOMS: atom_id res chain seq x y z
N MET A 1 12.11 -20.33 -20.60
CA MET A 1 10.98 -19.37 -20.59
C MET A 1 11.55 -17.96 -20.50
N ARG A 2 11.49 -17.15 -21.57
CA ARG A 2 11.87 -15.73 -21.49
C ARG A 2 10.74 -15.00 -20.76
N SER A 3 10.90 -14.78 -19.46
CA SER A 3 10.09 -13.79 -18.77
C SER A 3 10.35 -12.46 -19.45
N SER A 4 9.34 -11.94 -20.15
CA SER A 4 9.28 -10.54 -20.56
C SER A 4 9.13 -9.72 -19.28
N ASN A 5 10.21 -9.61 -18.50
CA ASN A 5 10.29 -8.63 -17.44
C ASN A 5 10.08 -7.29 -18.13
N PHE A 6 9.00 -6.62 -17.76
CA PHE A 6 8.77 -5.21 -18.08
C PHE A 6 10.08 -4.45 -17.88
N GLY A 7 10.32 -3.39 -18.66
CA GLY A 7 11.47 -2.53 -18.45
C GLY A 7 11.49 -2.10 -16.98
N TYR A 8 12.40 -2.67 -16.20
CA TYR A 8 12.47 -2.44 -14.77
C TYR A 8 12.98 -1.01 -14.61
N ILE A 9 12.17 -0.15 -13.99
CA ILE A 9 12.52 1.23 -13.69
C ILE A 9 12.73 1.30 -12.18
N PRO A 10 13.97 1.15 -11.68
CA PRO A 10 14.25 1.07 -10.25
C PRO A 10 13.72 2.27 -9.46
N ALA A 11 13.79 3.46 -10.07
CA ALA A 11 13.32 4.70 -9.45
C ALA A 11 11.82 4.66 -9.07
N LEU A 12 10.97 4.06 -9.91
CA LEU A 12 9.55 3.95 -9.64
C LEU A 12 9.26 2.90 -8.57
N ASP A 13 10.06 1.84 -8.50
CA ASP A 13 9.90 0.82 -7.47
C ASP A 13 10.30 1.36 -6.09
N HIS A 14 11.38 2.13 -6.01
CA HIS A 14 11.76 2.84 -4.78
C HIS A 14 10.68 3.83 -4.33
N LEU A 15 10.08 4.57 -5.26
CA LEU A 15 9.03 5.53 -4.93
C LEU A 15 7.73 4.84 -4.46
N ARG A 16 7.41 3.67 -5.03
CA ARG A 16 6.32 2.80 -4.52
C ARG A 16 6.64 2.25 -3.14
N GLY A 17 7.89 1.84 -2.90
CA GLY A 17 8.37 1.44 -1.58
C GLY A 17 8.26 2.57 -0.55
N PHE A 18 8.64 3.79 -0.92
CA PHE A 18 8.48 4.98 -0.09
C PHE A 18 7.01 5.27 0.24
N ALA A 19 6.11 5.19 -0.75
CA ALA A 19 4.68 5.34 -0.52
C ALA A 19 4.13 4.26 0.45
N ALA A 20 4.56 3.00 0.28
CA ALA A 20 4.17 1.92 1.20
C ALA A 20 4.70 2.15 2.63
N LEU A 21 5.91 2.69 2.77
CA LEU A 21 6.50 3.07 4.05
C LEU A 21 5.68 4.18 4.74
N LEU A 22 5.25 5.21 4.00
CA LEU A 22 4.37 6.26 4.53
C LEU A 22 3.04 5.69 5.01
N VAL A 23 2.43 4.76 4.26
CA VAL A 23 1.18 4.08 4.69
C VAL A 23 1.41 3.26 5.97
N LEU A 24 2.56 2.57 6.08
CA LEU A 24 2.93 1.83 7.28
C LEU A 24 3.09 2.77 8.48
N PHE A 25 3.77 3.90 8.30
CA PHE A 25 3.90 4.91 9.36
C PHE A 25 2.56 5.52 9.75
N PHE A 26 1.69 5.85 8.79
CA PHE A 26 0.34 6.33 9.06
C PHE A 26 -0.43 5.35 9.96
N HIS A 27 -0.53 4.08 9.56
CA HIS A 27 -1.21 3.06 10.36
C HIS A 27 -0.51 2.78 11.68
N GLY A 28 0.83 2.76 11.70
CA GLY A 28 1.63 2.56 12.90
C GLY A 28 1.40 3.67 13.92
N CYS A 29 1.50 4.94 13.51
CA CYS A 29 1.19 6.09 14.35
C CYS A 29 -0.28 6.06 14.79
N HIS A 30 -1.23 5.78 13.91
CA HIS A 30 -2.65 5.74 14.28
C HIS A 30 -2.95 4.64 15.31
N LEU A 31 -2.41 3.44 15.12
CA LEU A 31 -2.59 2.30 16.03
C LEU A 31 -1.85 2.51 17.36
N ILE A 32 -0.62 3.03 17.32
CA ILE A 32 0.21 3.25 18.51
C ILE A 32 -0.29 4.46 19.29
N SER A 33 -0.51 5.61 18.66
CA SER A 33 -1.01 6.83 19.32
C SER A 33 -2.36 6.58 19.98
N HIS A 34 -3.29 5.87 19.31
CA HIS A 34 -4.55 5.49 19.92
C HIS A 34 -4.35 4.60 21.17
N LYS A 35 -3.41 3.65 21.12
CA LYS A 35 -3.11 2.76 22.25
C LYS A 35 -2.35 3.45 23.40
N LEU A 36 -1.57 4.49 23.10
CA LEU A 36 -0.75 5.22 24.07
C LEU A 36 -1.50 6.39 24.73
N GLN A 37 -2.40 7.07 24.00
CA GLN A 37 -3.08 8.28 24.48
C GLN A 37 -4.34 8.01 25.29
N SER A 38 -4.98 6.85 25.12
CA SER A 38 -6.28 6.61 25.77
C SER A 38 -6.52 5.13 26.05
N ASN A 39 -6.74 4.80 27.33
CA ASN A 39 -7.45 3.58 27.76
C ASN A 39 -8.98 3.73 27.57
N VAL A 40 -9.40 4.59 26.63
CA VAL A 40 -10.75 5.13 26.43
C VAL A 40 -11.12 4.86 24.95
N PRO A 41 -12.39 4.57 24.63
CA PRO A 41 -12.84 4.28 23.27
C PRO A 41 -12.51 5.39 22.25
N TYR A 42 -12.30 4.97 21.00
CA TYR A 42 -11.94 5.81 19.85
C TYR A 42 -12.85 7.03 19.71
N ASP A 43 -12.26 8.22 19.83
CA ASP A 43 -12.95 9.50 19.63
C ASP A 43 -12.20 10.33 18.58
N LEU A 44 -12.95 10.85 17.59
CA LEU A 44 -12.41 11.73 16.53
C LEU A 44 -11.77 12.99 17.09
N SER A 45 -12.11 13.39 18.32
CA SER A 45 -11.53 14.54 19.03
C SER A 45 -10.02 14.43 19.25
N PHE A 46 -9.46 13.22 19.30
CA PHE A 46 -8.03 12.97 19.52
C PHE A 46 -7.23 12.77 18.23
N TRP A 47 -7.76 13.19 17.07
CA TRP A 47 -7.03 13.08 15.83
C TRP A 47 -5.69 13.84 15.90
N PRO A 48 -4.54 13.19 15.65
CA PRO A 48 -3.25 13.85 15.75
C PRO A 48 -3.18 15.02 14.77
N ARG A 49 -2.90 16.22 15.28
CA ARG A 49 -2.73 17.42 14.45
C ARG A 49 -1.29 17.51 13.96
N ALA A 50 -1.12 17.80 12.68
CA ALA A 50 0.18 18.04 12.10
C ALA A 50 0.73 19.38 12.60
N GLU A 51 1.79 19.34 13.40
CA GLU A 51 2.52 20.53 13.87
C GLU A 51 3.53 21.02 12.82
N ASN A 52 3.99 20.11 11.94
CA ASN A 52 5.05 20.34 10.96
C ASN A 52 4.69 19.76 9.58
N PRO A 53 5.24 20.30 8.46
CA PRO A 53 4.95 19.81 7.12
C PRO A 53 5.29 18.32 6.91
N PHE A 54 6.37 17.83 7.54
CA PHE A 54 6.72 16.40 7.53
C PHE A 54 5.71 15.54 8.28
N SER A 55 5.17 16.04 9.40
CA SER A 55 4.11 15.33 10.13
C SER A 55 2.80 15.31 9.34
N SER A 56 2.50 16.36 8.57
CA SER A 56 1.36 16.40 7.66
C SER A 56 1.46 15.32 6.58
N LEU A 57 2.65 15.11 6.00
CA LEU A 57 2.90 14.06 5.03
C LEU A 57 2.63 12.63 5.57
N ILE A 58 2.92 12.40 6.85
CA ILE A 58 2.74 11.09 7.50
C ILE A 58 1.30 10.91 8.00
N LEU A 59 0.69 11.98 8.52
CA LEU A 59 -0.68 11.96 9.05
C LEU A 59 -1.73 11.95 7.93
N GLU A 60 -1.38 12.41 6.73
CA GLU A 60 -2.25 12.39 5.56
C GLU A 60 -2.12 11.06 4.78
N GLY A 61 -2.59 9.96 5.38
CA GLY A 61 -2.49 8.62 4.80
C GLY A 61 -3.09 8.49 3.39
N HIS A 62 -4.09 9.31 3.04
CA HIS A 62 -4.69 9.34 1.72
C HIS A 62 -3.69 9.70 0.61
N THR A 63 -2.81 10.66 0.86
CA THR A 63 -1.80 11.07 -0.14
C THR A 63 -0.84 9.94 -0.48
N ALA A 64 -0.41 9.18 0.54
CA ALA A 64 0.48 8.04 0.38
C ALA A 64 -0.18 6.90 -0.43
N VAL A 65 -1.45 6.60 -0.14
CA VAL A 65 -2.23 5.60 -0.88
C VAL A 65 -2.45 6.03 -2.34
N SER A 66 -2.83 7.29 -2.56
CA SER A 66 -3.01 7.86 -3.91
C SER A 66 -1.71 7.80 -4.73
N LEU A 67 -0.58 8.17 -4.14
CA LEU A 67 0.73 8.07 -4.79
C LEU A 67 1.05 6.63 -5.19
N PHE A 68 0.84 5.66 -4.30
CA PHE A 68 1.08 4.25 -4.59
C PHE A 68 0.23 3.73 -5.77
N PHE A 69 -1.06 4.09 -5.81
CA PHE A 69 -1.95 3.69 -6.90
C PHE A 69 -1.58 4.35 -8.23
N VAL A 70 -1.28 5.65 -8.24
CA VAL A 70 -0.88 6.39 -9.45
C VAL A 70 0.40 5.81 -10.04
N LEU A 71 1.42 5.55 -9.22
CA LEU A 71 2.68 4.94 -9.69
C LEU A 71 2.47 3.52 -10.21
N SER A 72 1.60 2.75 -9.56
CA SER A 72 1.28 1.39 -10.00
C SER A 72 0.53 1.39 -11.35
N ALA A 73 -0.39 2.34 -11.55
CA ALA A 73 -1.09 2.54 -12.81
C ALA A 73 -0.15 3.04 -13.93
N PHE A 74 0.77 3.94 -13.59
CA PHE A 74 1.77 4.46 -14.52
C PHE A 74 2.70 3.35 -15.04
N VAL A 75 3.31 2.56 -14.14
CA VAL A 75 4.17 1.43 -14.51
C VAL A 75 3.42 0.42 -15.36
N PHE A 76 2.15 0.14 -15.01
CA PHE A 76 1.31 -0.75 -15.79
C PHE A 76 1.06 -0.21 -17.21
N THR A 77 0.70 1.07 -17.32
CA THR A 77 0.42 1.72 -18.61
C THR A 77 1.65 1.73 -19.51
N VAL A 78 2.80 2.19 -19.00
CA VAL A 78 4.07 2.21 -19.77
C VAL A 78 4.50 0.79 -20.15
N GLY A 79 4.33 -0.18 -19.25
CA GLY A 79 4.65 -1.59 -19.53
C GLY A 79 3.71 -2.25 -20.55
N SER A 80 2.50 -1.71 -20.71
CA SER A 80 1.49 -2.18 -21.67
C SER A 80 1.60 -1.56 -23.06
N THR A 81 2.29 -0.42 -23.18
CA THR A 81 2.49 0.28 -24.45
C THR A 81 3.26 -0.63 -25.42
N ASN A 82 2.67 -0.90 -26.60
CA ASN A 82 3.19 -1.76 -27.67
C ASN A 82 3.23 -3.28 -27.40
N ARG A 83 2.40 -3.83 -26.50
CA ARG A 83 2.31 -5.28 -26.30
C ARG A 83 0.87 -5.79 -26.13
N ASP A 84 0.61 -6.97 -26.69
CA ASP A 84 -0.60 -7.74 -26.39
C ASP A 84 -0.54 -8.22 -24.94
N LEU A 85 -1.31 -7.56 -24.08
CA LEU A 85 -1.45 -7.93 -22.69
C LEU A 85 -2.41 -9.10 -22.54
N ASN A 86 -1.93 -10.21 -21.98
CA ASN A 86 -2.83 -11.23 -21.45
C ASN A 86 -3.42 -10.74 -20.10
N PHE A 87 -4.49 -9.95 -20.19
CA PHE A 87 -5.20 -9.41 -19.02
C PHE A 87 -5.59 -10.50 -18.02
N THR A 88 -6.11 -11.63 -18.52
CA THR A 88 -6.54 -12.76 -17.69
C THR A 88 -5.36 -13.36 -16.91
N GLY A 89 -4.21 -13.57 -17.56
CA GLY A 89 -3.00 -14.07 -16.91
C GLY A 89 -2.45 -13.09 -15.87
N PHE A 90 -2.45 -11.80 -16.18
CA PHE A 90 -1.99 -10.74 -15.28
C PHE A 90 -2.84 -10.66 -14.00
N TYR A 91 -4.17 -10.59 -14.14
CA TYR A 91 -5.07 -10.53 -12.99
C TYR A 91 -5.07 -11.84 -12.19
N ARG A 92 -4.99 -13.01 -12.84
CA ARG A 92 -4.88 -14.31 -12.15
C ARG A 92 -3.64 -14.36 -11.25
N ASN A 93 -2.47 -14.00 -11.76
CA ASN A 93 -1.24 -13.98 -10.96
C ASN A 93 -1.31 -12.97 -9.80
N ARG A 94 -1.93 -11.81 -10.03
CA ARG A 94 -2.13 -10.80 -8.98
C ARG A 94 -3.08 -11.30 -7.89
N LEU A 95 -4.21 -11.91 -8.28
CA LEU A 95 -5.18 -12.49 -7.35
C LEU A 95 -4.57 -13.64 -6.56
N LEU A 96 -3.90 -14.59 -7.22
CA LEU A 96 -3.25 -15.70 -6.51
C LEU A 96 -2.22 -15.19 -5.49
N ARG A 97 -1.50 -14.11 -5.77
CA ARG A 97 -0.55 -13.54 -4.80
C ARG A 97 -1.23 -12.90 -3.59
N THR A 98 -2.24 -12.06 -3.82
CA THR A 98 -2.89 -11.30 -2.73
C THR A 98 -3.92 -12.13 -1.96
N TYR A 99 -4.70 -12.94 -2.67
CA TYR A 99 -5.78 -13.76 -2.11
C TYR A 99 -5.24 -14.94 -1.31
N LEU A 100 -4.09 -15.51 -1.70
CA LEU A 100 -3.43 -16.56 -0.92
C LEU A 100 -2.97 -16.04 0.45
N LEU A 101 -2.38 -14.84 0.49
CA LEU A 101 -2.00 -14.19 1.74
C LEU A 101 -3.23 -13.83 2.58
N PHE A 102 -4.30 -13.33 1.95
CA PHE A 102 -5.56 -13.04 2.64
C PHE A 102 -6.18 -14.29 3.26
N LEU A 103 -6.27 -15.39 2.50
CA LEU A 103 -6.81 -16.66 2.99
C LEU A 103 -5.97 -17.21 4.15
N PHE A 104 -4.64 -17.19 4.01
CA PHE A 104 -3.73 -17.62 5.06
C PHE A 104 -3.94 -16.83 6.36
N PHE A 105 -4.01 -15.50 6.27
CA PHE A 105 -4.24 -14.64 7.42
C PHE A 105 -5.65 -14.80 8.01
N SER A 106 -6.69 -14.87 7.17
CA SER A 106 -8.07 -15.08 7.66
C SER A 106 -8.23 -16.39 8.42
N ARG A 107 -7.50 -17.44 8.01
CA ARG A 107 -7.50 -18.75 8.65
C ARG A 107 -6.73 -18.75 9.97
N SER A 108 -5.70 -17.90 10.12
CA SER A 108 -4.91 -17.80 11.37
C SER A 108 -5.58 -16.96 12.46
N TRP A 109 -6.64 -16.19 12.13
CA TRP A 109 -7.37 -15.34 13.09
C TRP A 109 -8.58 -15.99 13.75
N HIS A 110 -9.02 -17.17 13.27
CA HIS A 110 -9.97 -18.03 13.98
C HIS A 110 -9.21 -19.23 14.56
N PRO A 111 -8.66 -19.13 15.79
CA PRO A 111 -8.33 -20.33 16.55
C PRO A 111 -9.65 -21.05 16.85
N LEU A 112 -9.74 -22.32 16.45
CA LEU A 112 -10.72 -23.26 16.99
C LEU A 112 -10.49 -23.44 18.48
#